data_AF-A0A7V1SPB4-F1
#
_entry.id   AF-A0A7V1SPB4-F1
#
_cell.length_a   1.000
_cell.length_b   1.000
_cell.length_c   1.000
_cell.angle_alpha   90.00
_cell.angle_beta   90.00
_cell.angle_gamma   90.00
#
_symmetry.space_group_name_H-M   'P 1'
#
loop_
_entity.id
_entity.type
_entity.pdbx_description
1 polymer ?
#
loop_
_entity_poly.entity_id
_entity_poly.type
_entity_poly.pdbx_seq_one_letter_code
_entity_poly.pdbx_strand_id
1 'polypeptide(L)'
;EAVSEGFRRLGLGKVIGMRTWGGEIWLSSDNKLVDDGIATAAETGVFGPEGKWLIEGRGVEPDIEVDNLPYESFKGKDAQLDAAIKYLQQQIKEHPIVNPVSPQHPDKSFKYQ
;
A
#
# COMPACT_ATOMS: atom_id res chain seq x y z
N GLU A 1 4.42 -3.52 4.73
CA GLU A 1 4.44 -2.94 6.09
C GLU A 1 4.02 -1.48 6.06
N ALA A 2 4.97 -0.52 6.04
CA ALA A 2 4.66 0.91 6.15
C ALA A 2 3.67 1.43 5.09
N VAL A 3 3.78 0.99 3.83
CA VAL A 3 2.85 1.41 2.77
C VAL A 3 1.43 0.92 3.05
N SER A 4 1.26 -0.37 3.35
CA SER A 4 -0.04 -0.98 3.61
C SER A 4 -0.70 -0.37 4.86
N GLU A 5 0.05 -0.19 5.94
CA GLU A 5 -0.46 0.43 7.17
C GLU A 5 -0.80 1.90 6.92
N GLY A 6 0.08 2.65 6.26
CA GLY A 6 -0.17 4.05 5.90
C GLY A 6 -1.42 4.22 5.05
N PHE A 7 -1.62 3.38 4.03
CA PHE A 7 -2.80 3.42 3.15
C PHE A 7 -4.10 3.21 3.92
N ARG A 8 -4.10 2.24 4.86
CA ARG A 8 -5.24 1.93 5.72
C ARG A 8 -5.51 3.06 6.73
N ARG A 9 -4.47 3.54 7.42
CA ARG A 9 -4.58 4.61 8.43
C ARG A 9 -5.00 5.95 7.86
N LEU A 10 -4.53 6.28 6.66
CA LEU A 10 -4.89 7.51 5.97
C LEU A 10 -6.25 7.42 5.24
N GLY A 11 -6.90 6.25 5.26
CA GLY A 11 -8.19 6.05 4.59
C GLY A 11 -8.13 6.21 3.08
N LEU A 12 -6.98 5.93 2.46
CA LEU A 12 -6.78 6.11 1.02
C LEU A 12 -7.45 5.02 0.17
N GLY A 13 -7.85 3.92 0.82
CA GLY A 13 -8.61 2.84 0.21
C GLY A 13 -8.51 1.56 1.03
N LYS A 14 -8.82 0.43 0.38
CA LYS A 14 -8.81 -0.90 1.01
C LYS A 14 -7.54 -1.66 0.67
N VAL A 15 -6.98 -2.34 1.68
CA VAL A 15 -5.87 -3.27 1.51
C VAL A 15 -6.44 -4.67 1.27
N ILE A 16 -6.04 -5.31 0.18
CA ILE A 16 -6.54 -6.62 -0.25
C ILE A 16 -5.34 -7.57 -0.35
N GLY A 17 -5.48 -8.79 0.16
CA GLY A 17 -4.42 -9.81 0.08
C GLY A 17 -4.31 -10.62 1.37
N MET A 18 -3.08 -10.89 1.81
CA MET A 18 -2.79 -11.62 3.05
C MET A 18 -2.08 -10.74 4.06
N ARG A 19 -2.12 -11.18 5.34
CA ARG A 19 -1.36 -10.54 6.42
C ARG A 19 0.11 -10.41 6.04
N THR A 20 0.67 -9.22 6.22
CA THR A 20 2.09 -8.97 5.95
C THR A 20 2.99 -9.60 7.02
N TRP A 21 4.31 -9.52 6.85
CA TRP A 21 5.29 -10.18 7.71
C TRP A 21 5.34 -9.59 9.14
N GLY A 22 5.20 -8.26 9.26
CA GLY A 22 5.24 -7.57 10.54
C GLY A 22 6.62 -7.12 11.00
N GLY A 23 7.54 -6.86 10.08
CA GLY A 23 8.80 -6.16 10.38
C GLY A 23 8.65 -4.65 10.20
N GLU A 24 8.61 -3.92 11.30
CA GLU A 24 8.44 -2.47 11.34
C GLU A 24 9.51 -1.76 12.16
N ILE A 25 10.28 -2.48 12.99
CA ILE A 25 11.48 -1.92 13.59
C ILE A 25 12.61 -1.96 12.55
N TRP A 26 13.09 -0.77 12.20
CA TRP A 26 14.18 -0.62 11.25
C TRP A 26 15.54 -0.88 11.91
N LEU A 27 16.49 -1.28 11.08
CA LEU A 27 17.86 -1.63 11.45
C LEU A 27 18.85 -0.86 10.60
N SER A 28 20.07 -0.68 11.13
CA SER A 28 21.23 -0.25 10.37
C SER A 28 22.16 -1.43 10.08
N SER A 29 23.07 -1.24 9.14
CA SER A 29 24.13 -2.22 8.82
C SER A 29 25.49 -1.74 9.33
N ASP A 30 25.49 -0.97 10.41
CA ASP A 30 26.66 -0.20 10.85
C ASP A 30 27.58 -1.00 11.80
N ASN A 31 27.16 -2.19 12.25
CA ASN A 31 27.95 -3.05 13.14
C ASN A 31 28.74 -4.10 12.35
N LYS A 32 29.86 -3.70 11.75
CA LYS A 32 30.81 -4.64 11.10
C LYS A 32 31.66 -5.39 12.12
N LEU A 33 31.87 -6.68 11.88
CA LEU A 33 32.65 -7.58 12.71
C LEU A 33 34.08 -7.77 12.15
N VAL A 34 34.97 -8.37 12.95
CA VAL A 34 36.39 -8.58 12.60
C VAL A 34 36.61 -9.54 11.42
N ASP A 35 35.61 -10.35 11.10
CA ASP A 35 35.58 -11.30 9.99
C ASP A 35 34.82 -10.76 8.76
N ASP A 36 34.60 -9.45 8.70
CA ASP A 36 33.78 -8.76 7.68
C ASP A 36 32.28 -9.12 7.69
N GLY A 37 31.79 -9.84 8.71
CA GLY A 37 30.36 -10.03 8.96
C GLY A 37 29.64 -8.73 9.35
N ILE A 38 28.32 -8.70 9.22
CA ILE A 38 27.47 -7.58 9.66
C ILE A 38 26.46 -8.10 10.67
N ALA A 39 26.46 -7.52 11.88
CA ALA A 39 25.43 -7.75 12.88
C ALA A 39 24.33 -6.68 12.75
N THR A 40 23.10 -7.09 12.46
CA THR A 40 21.95 -6.19 12.44
C THR A 40 21.09 -6.41 13.67
N ALA A 41 20.57 -5.32 14.24
CA ALA A 41 19.65 -5.36 15.37
C ALA A 41 18.50 -4.38 15.13
N ALA A 42 17.37 -4.65 15.77
CA ALA A 42 16.22 -3.75 15.79
C ALA A 42 16.60 -2.44 16.51
N GLU A 43 16.57 -1.30 15.80
CA GLU A 43 17.06 -0.01 16.29
C GLU A 43 15.97 1.07 16.34
N THR A 44 15.26 1.27 15.22
CA THR A 44 14.34 2.40 15.06
C THR A 44 12.91 1.92 15.03
N GLY A 45 12.26 2.02 16.18
CA GLY A 45 10.85 1.67 16.33
C GLY A 45 9.90 2.62 15.63
N VAL A 46 8.83 2.09 15.05
CA VAL A 46 7.76 2.86 14.43
C VAL A 46 6.53 2.85 15.33
N PHE A 47 6.03 4.04 15.65
CA PHE A 47 4.89 4.26 16.53
C PHE A 47 3.96 5.32 15.95
N GLY A 48 2.68 5.22 16.31
CA GLY A 48 1.67 6.20 15.92
C GLY A 48 1.64 7.43 16.82
N PRO A 49 0.94 8.50 16.42
CA PRO A 49 0.70 9.69 17.27
C PRO A 49 0.02 9.36 18.60
N GLU A 50 -0.67 8.22 18.69
CA GLU A 50 -1.27 7.66 19.90
C GLU A 50 -0.24 7.05 20.88
N GLY A 51 1.05 7.05 20.55
CA GLY A 51 2.12 6.49 21.38
C GLY A 51 2.13 4.96 21.46
N LYS A 52 1.52 4.29 20.47
CA LYS A 52 1.48 2.82 20.38
C LYS A 52 2.41 2.31 19.30
N TRP A 53 3.08 1.19 19.59
CA TRP A 53 3.70 0.34 18.57
C TRP A 53 2.65 -0.06 17.55
N LEU A 54 2.99 0.00 16.26
CA LEU A 54 2.01 -0.29 15.23
C LEU A 54 1.93 -1.78 14.95
N ILE A 55 2.63 -2.27 13.93
CA ILE A 55 2.42 -3.60 13.36
C ILE A 55 3.60 -4.55 13.62
N GLU A 56 4.63 -4.12 14.35
CA GLU A 56 5.77 -4.97 14.72
C GLU A 56 5.32 -6.33 15.31
N GLY A 57 5.86 -7.42 14.78
CA GLY A 57 5.59 -8.79 15.20
C GLY A 57 4.24 -9.37 14.77
N ARG A 58 3.35 -8.56 14.18
CA ARG A 58 2.02 -9.01 13.72
C ARG A 58 1.78 -8.76 12.23
N GLY A 59 2.22 -7.63 11.70
CA GLY A 59 1.92 -7.19 10.35
C GLY A 59 0.57 -6.49 10.22
N VAL A 60 0.30 -6.03 9.00
CA VAL A 60 -0.94 -5.38 8.59
C VAL A 60 -1.94 -6.46 8.23
N GLU A 61 -3.09 -6.46 8.90
CA GLU A 61 -4.24 -7.24 8.47
C GLU A 61 -4.94 -6.53 7.30
N PRO A 62 -5.18 -7.25 6.18
CA PRO A 62 -5.89 -6.69 5.05
C PRO A 62 -7.36 -6.41 5.42
N ASP A 63 -7.97 -5.43 4.75
CA ASP A 63 -9.41 -5.21 4.84
C ASP A 63 -10.21 -6.36 4.20
N ILE A 64 -9.65 -6.97 3.14
CA ILE A 64 -10.23 -8.10 2.43
C ILE A 64 -9.15 -9.18 2.29
N GLU A 65 -9.34 -10.29 3.00
CA GLU A 65 -8.43 -11.41 2.96
C GLU A 65 -8.65 -12.25 1.68
N VAL A 66 -7.59 -12.44 0.90
CA VAL A 66 -7.62 -13.20 -0.35
C VAL A 66 -6.31 -14.00 -0.50
N ASP A 67 -6.43 -15.32 -0.54
CA ASP A 67 -5.30 -16.21 -0.73
C ASP A 67 -5.00 -16.46 -2.20
N ASN A 68 -3.72 -16.46 -2.55
CA ASN A 68 -3.26 -16.88 -3.86
C ASN A 68 -2.83 -18.35 -3.79
N LEU A 69 -3.76 -19.24 -4.12
CA LEU A 69 -3.53 -20.69 -4.04
C LEU A 69 -2.36 -21.11 -4.93
N PRO A 70 -1.36 -21.86 -4.40
CA PRO A 70 -0.12 -22.16 -5.13
C PRO A 70 -0.32 -22.79 -6.51
N TYR A 71 -1.29 -23.70 -6.64
CA TYR A 71 -1.59 -24.38 -7.89
C TYR A 71 -2.21 -23.45 -8.95
N GLU A 72 -3.10 -22.55 -8.53
CA GLU A 72 -3.75 -21.61 -9.44
C GLU A 72 -2.79 -20.48 -9.83
N SER A 73 -1.98 -20.01 -8.89
CA SER A 73 -0.90 -19.06 -9.16
C SER A 73 0.18 -19.63 -10.09
N PHE A 74 0.53 -20.91 -9.93
CA PHE A 74 1.41 -21.60 -10.89
C PHE A 74 0.81 -21.64 -12.30
N LYS A 75 -0.52 -21.71 -12.44
CA LYS A 75 -1.22 -21.63 -13.73
C LYS A 75 -1.37 -20.19 -14.27
N GLY A 76 -0.79 -19.20 -13.60
CA GLY A 76 -0.85 -17.80 -14.00
C GLY A 76 -2.12 -17.06 -13.58
N LYS A 77 -2.91 -17.62 -12.65
CA LYS A 77 -4.07 -16.90 -12.07
C LYS A 77 -3.66 -16.11 -10.83
N ASP A 78 -4.25 -14.94 -10.65
CA ASP A 78 -4.02 -14.09 -9.48
C ASP A 78 -5.36 -13.74 -8.84
N ALA A 79 -5.72 -14.45 -7.77
CA ALA A 79 -6.97 -14.26 -7.06
C ALA A 79 -7.01 -12.89 -6.36
N GLN A 80 -5.88 -12.37 -5.89
CA GLN A 80 -5.81 -11.05 -5.25
C GLN A 80 -6.08 -9.93 -6.26
N LEU A 81 -5.47 -10.00 -7.44
CA LEU A 81 -5.70 -9.05 -8.52
C LEU A 81 -7.16 -9.09 -9.00
N ASP A 82 -7.70 -10.30 -9.23
CA ASP A 82 -9.09 -10.48 -9.66
C ASP A 82 -10.07 -9.91 -8.63
N ALA A 83 -9.82 -10.15 -7.33
CA ALA A 83 -10.62 -9.59 -6.25
C ALA A 83 -10.54 -8.06 -6.20
N ALA A 84 -9.35 -7.48 -6.38
CA ALA A 84 -9.16 -6.03 -6.41
C ALA A 84 -9.90 -5.38 -7.59
N ILE A 85 -9.82 -5.96 -8.79
CA ILE A 85 -10.55 -5.48 -9.98
C ILE A 85 -12.05 -5.54 -9.72
N LYS A 86 -12.55 -6.67 -9.21
CA LYS A 86 -13.97 -6.84 -8.90
C LYS A 86 -14.45 -5.82 -7.87
N TYR A 87 -13.67 -5.59 -6.81
CA TYR A 87 -13.96 -4.59 -5.79
C TYR A 87 -14.04 -3.18 -6.39
N LEU A 88 -13.05 -2.78 -7.19
CA LEU A 88 -13.02 -1.45 -7.82
C LEU A 88 -14.20 -1.27 -8.79
N GLN A 89 -14.53 -2.28 -9.59
CA GLN A 89 -15.68 -2.23 -10.49
C GLN A 89 -17.00 -2.06 -9.73
N GLN A 90 -17.14 -2.68 -8.56
CA GLN A 90 -18.30 -2.47 -7.70
C GLN A 90 -18.32 -1.05 -7.13
N GLN A 91 -17.20 -0.55 -6.62
CA GLN A 91 -17.11 0.80 -6.06
C GLN A 91 -17.42 1.90 -7.08
N ILE A 92 -16.97 1.75 -8.34
CA ILE A 92 -17.28 2.71 -9.40
C ILE A 92 -18.78 2.72 -9.74
N LYS A 93 -19.46 1.57 -9.67
CA LYS A 93 -20.90 1.47 -9.91
C LYS A 93 -21.72 2.12 -8.78
N GLU A 94 -21.30 1.91 -7.54
CA GLU A 94 -21.96 2.45 -6.35
C GLU A 94 -21.67 3.95 -6.16
N HIS A 95 -20.46 4.38 -6.49
CA HIS A 95 -19.96 5.75 -6.33
C HIS A 95 -19.39 6.26 -7.66
N PRO A 96 -20.24 6.63 -8.63
CA PRO A 96 -19.78 7.09 -9.93
C PRO A 96 -18.99 8.39 -9.79
N ILE A 97 -17.75 8.36 -10.29
CA ILE A 97 -16.86 9.51 -10.29
C ILE A 97 -17.26 10.42 -11.45
N VAL A 98 -17.53 11.70 -11.17
CA VAL A 98 -17.84 12.68 -12.22
C VAL A 98 -16.55 13.04 -12.94
N ASN A 99 -16.48 12.78 -14.24
CA ASN A 99 -15.35 13.24 -15.05
C ASN A 99 -15.35 14.78 -15.06
N PRO A 100 -14.23 15.43 -14.65
CA PRO A 100 -14.14 16.87 -14.72
C PRO A 100 -14.26 17.30 -16.19
N VAL A 101 -15.16 18.23 -16.47
CA VAL A 101 -15.27 18.82 -17.81
C VAL A 101 -14.08 19.75 -17.99
N SER A 102 -13.22 19.48 -18.97
CA SER A 102 -12.14 20.42 -19.28
C SER A 102 -12.75 21.75 -19.70
N PRO A 103 -12.30 22.89 -19.12
CA PRO A 103 -12.74 24.20 -19.59
C PRO A 103 -12.32 24.39 -21.05
N GLN A 104 -13.07 25.21 -21.80
CA GLN A 104 -12.63 25.65 -23.12
C GLN A 104 -11.28 26.35 -23.00
N HIS A 105 -10.41 26.13 -24.00
CA HIS A 105 -9.14 26.83 -24.06
C HIS A 105 -9.37 28.35 -24.06
N PRO A 106 -8.55 29.12 -23.32
CA PRO A 106 -8.68 30.56 -23.31
C PRO A 106 -8.42 31.12 -24.72
N ASP A 107 -9.32 31.96 -25.20
CA ASP A 107 -9.14 32.71 -26.44
C ASP A 107 -8.02 33.74 -26.24
N LYS A 108 -6.87 33.49 -26.88
CA LYS A 108 -5.70 34.40 -26.87
C LYS A 108 -5.62 35.23 -28.15
N SER A 109 -6.70 35.31 -28.94
CA SER A 109 -6.71 36.12 -30.16
C SER A 109 -6.52 37.60 -29.81
N PHE A 110 -5.50 38.21 -30.41
CA PHE A 110 -5.24 39.64 -30.28
C PHE A 110 -6.11 40.40 -31.28
N LYS A 111 -7.00 41.28 -30.82
CA LYS A 111 -7.78 42.16 -31.69
C LYS A 111 -7.00 43.46 -31.92
N TYR A 112 -6.52 43.67 -33.15
CA TYR A 112 -6.01 44.99 -33.57
C TYR A 112 -7.19 45.98 -33.61
N GLN A 113 -7.02 47.14 -32.97
CA GLN A 113 -7.88 48.32 -33.12
C GLN A 113 -7.34 49.23 -34.22
#